data_AF-I3VIL9-F1
#
_entry.id   AF-I3VIL9-F1
#
_cell.length_a   1.000
_cell.length_b   1.000
_cell.length_c   1.000
_cell.angle_alpha   90.00
_cell.angle_beta   90.00
_cell.angle_gamma   90.00
#
_symmetry.space_group_name_H-M   'P 1'
#
loop_
_entity.id
_entity.type
_entity.pdbx_description
1 polymer ?
#
loop_
_entity_poly.entity_id
_entity_poly.type
_entity_poly.pdbx_seq_one_letter_code
_entity_poly.pdbx_strand_id
1 'polypeptide(L)'
;MLGRSVGLKDEEMAAMADWATVPAFDDTDRLVLRYAEVLTRENRVNDALYADLEARFPREELMELCMTVALAALVNRVHATFRTDVDDSTRAQVGDAPFCPIGR
;
A
#
# COMPACT_ATOMS: atom_id res chain seq x y z
N MET A 1 1.24 5.27 -11.09
CA MET A 1 0.45 6.53 -11.20
C MET A 1 0.62 7.39 -9.96
N LEU A 2 -0.02 7.04 -8.84
CA LEU A 2 0.19 7.74 -7.56
C LEU A 2 1.64 7.56 -7.06
N GLY A 3 2.18 6.35 -7.10
CA GLY A 3 3.56 6.07 -6.68
C GLY A 3 4.61 6.96 -7.36
N ARG A 4 4.59 7.04 -8.70
CA ARG A 4 5.48 7.92 -9.48
C ARG A 4 5.32 9.40 -9.10
N SER A 5 4.08 9.86 -8.88
CA SER A 5 3.83 11.26 -8.52
C SER A 5 4.36 11.64 -7.14
N VAL A 6 4.58 10.65 -6.26
CA VAL A 6 5.19 10.84 -4.93
C VAL A 6 6.65 10.41 -4.87
N GLY A 7 7.28 10.12 -6.02
CA GLY A 7 8.71 9.85 -6.13
C GLY A 7 9.13 8.38 -6.06
N LEU A 8 8.20 7.42 -6.03
CA LEU A 8 8.55 6.00 -6.13
C LEU A 8 9.15 5.69 -7.50
N LYS A 9 10.28 4.98 -7.48
CA LYS A 9 10.98 4.49 -8.67
C LYS A 9 10.25 3.28 -9.24
N ASP A 10 10.43 3.05 -10.54
CA ASP A 10 9.84 1.88 -11.21
C ASP A 10 10.33 0.56 -10.59
N GLU A 11 11.57 0.51 -10.12
CA GLU A 11 12.15 -0.63 -9.41
C GLU A 11 11.45 -0.92 -8.08
N GLU A 12 11.15 0.11 -7.29
CA GLU A 12 10.42 -0.01 -6.01
C GLU A 12 8.96 -0.47 -6.25
N MET A 13 8.31 0.07 -7.29
CA MET A 13 6.97 -0.36 -7.66
C MET A 13 6.95 -1.80 -8.18
N ALA A 14 7.96 -2.22 -8.95
CA ALA A 14 8.09 -3.60 -9.42
C ALA A 14 8.39 -4.58 -8.27
N ALA A 15 9.12 -4.12 -7.26
CA ALA A 15 9.47 -4.87 -6.06
C ALA A 15 8.30 -5.07 -5.09
N MET A 16 7.17 -4.38 -5.28
CA MET A 16 6.08 -4.35 -4.30
C MET A 16 5.44 -5.73 -4.05
N ALA A 17 5.53 -6.66 -5.01
CA ALA A 17 5.05 -8.04 -4.82
C ALA A 17 5.95 -8.85 -3.86
N ASP A 18 7.25 -8.53 -3.82
CA ASP A 18 8.28 -9.22 -3.03
C ASP A 18 8.94 -8.26 -2.02
N TRP A 19 8.17 -7.26 -1.56
CA TRP A 19 8.69 -6.13 -0.79
C TRP A 19 9.51 -6.55 0.44
N ALA A 20 9.17 -7.69 1.05
CA ALA A 20 9.81 -8.23 2.24
C ALA A 20 11.28 -8.65 2.02
N THR A 21 11.72 -8.87 0.78
CA THR A 21 13.08 -9.37 0.47
C THR A 21 13.90 -8.42 -0.41
N VAL A 22 13.27 -7.41 -1.03
CA VAL A 22 13.96 -6.53 -1.98
C VAL A 22 14.79 -5.45 -1.26
N PRO A 23 16.07 -5.24 -1.59
CA PRO A 23 16.94 -4.26 -0.91
C PRO A 23 16.52 -2.79 -1.02
N ALA A 24 15.59 -2.47 -1.93
CA ALA A 24 15.14 -1.10 -2.17
C ALA A 24 14.38 -0.49 -0.97
N PHE A 25 13.84 -1.32 -0.09
CA PHE A 25 13.11 -0.89 1.11
C PHE A 25 13.99 -1.00 2.35
N ASP A 26 14.08 0.08 3.12
CA ASP A 26 14.75 0.06 4.41
C ASP A 26 13.89 -0.60 5.50
N ASP A 27 14.39 -0.66 6.74
CA ASP A 27 13.67 -1.27 7.85
C ASP A 27 12.35 -0.54 8.19
N THR A 28 12.31 0.77 7.97
CA THR A 28 11.13 1.61 8.21
C THR A 28 10.08 1.34 7.12
N ASP A 29 10.49 1.29 5.85
CA ASP A 29 9.63 0.93 4.73
C ASP A 29 9.00 -0.45 4.94
N ARG A 30 9.81 -1.44 5.32
CA ARG A 30 9.34 -2.80 5.59
C ARG A 30 8.34 -2.84 6.76
N LEU A 31 8.58 -2.06 7.81
CA LEU A 31 7.66 -1.97 8.94
C LEU A 31 6.30 -1.41 8.51
N VAL A 32 6.30 -0.33 7.71
CA VAL A 32 5.09 0.31 7.19
C VAL A 32 4.34 -0.62 6.21
N LEU A 33 5.06 -1.28 5.30
CA LEU A 33 4.47 -2.23 4.36
C LEU A 33 3.86 -3.44 5.07
N ARG A 34 4.55 -3.98 6.08
CA ARG A 34 4.02 -5.04 6.95
C ARG A 34 2.75 -4.61 7.67
N TYR A 35 2.74 -3.40 8.23
CA TYR A 35 1.55 -2.83 8.87
C TYR A 35 0.38 -2.69 7.90
N ALA A 36 0.63 -2.13 6.72
CA ALA A 36 -0.39 -1.94 5.69
C ALA A 36 -0.99 -3.27 5.22
N GLU A 37 -0.17 -4.31 5.03
CA GLU A 37 -0.62 -5.65 4.68
C GLU A 37 -1.48 -6.26 5.79
N VAL A 38 -0.99 -6.29 7.03
CA VAL A 38 -1.70 -6.87 8.18
C VAL A 38 -3.04 -6.17 8.40
N LEU A 39 -3.05 -4.83 8.43
CA LEU A 39 -4.29 -4.08 8.62
C LEU A 39 -5.29 -4.33 7.48
N THR A 40 -4.82 -4.42 6.24
CA THR A 40 -5.69 -4.67 5.07
C THR A 40 -6.31 -6.06 5.10
N ARG A 41 -5.54 -7.09 5.49
CA ARG A 41 -5.97 -8.50 5.42
C ARG A 41 -6.71 -8.96 6.67
N GLU A 42 -6.26 -8.54 7.84
CA GLU A 42 -6.73 -9.03 9.14
C GLU A 42 -7.61 -8.02 9.88
N ASN A 43 -7.58 -6.74 9.48
CA ASN A 43 -8.33 -5.65 10.12
C ASN A 43 -8.00 -5.45 11.61
N ARG A 44 -6.90 -6.05 12.08
CA ARG A 44 -6.40 -5.96 13.45
C ARG A 44 -4.88 -6.08 13.42
N VAL A 45 -4.23 -5.24 14.21
CA VAL A 45 -2.77 -5.27 14.43
C VAL A 45 -2.51 -5.81 15.82
N ASN A 46 -1.49 -6.65 15.98
CA ASN A 46 -1.11 -7.20 17.28
C ASN A 46 -0.20 -6.24 18.06
N ASP A 47 -0.09 -6.46 19.37
CA ASP A 47 0.64 -5.54 20.26
C ASP A 47 2.13 -5.43 19.91
N ALA A 48 2.74 -6.52 19.42
CA ALA A 48 4.15 -6.52 19.01
C ALA A 48 4.39 -5.59 17.80
N LEU A 49 3.57 -5.69 16.76
CA LEU A 49 3.66 -4.83 15.58
C LEU A 49 3.31 -3.38 15.93
N TYR A 50 2.35 -3.15 16.83
CA TYR A 50 2.02 -1.81 17.30
C TYR A 50 3.18 -1.18 18.10
N ALA A 51 3.86 -1.96 18.94
CA ALA A 51 5.03 -1.50 19.68
C ALA A 51 6.21 -1.15 18.76
N ASP A 52 6.46 -1.95 17.71
CA ASP A 52 7.48 -1.64 16.70
C ASP A 52 7.18 -0.30 16.00
N LEU A 53 5.90 -0.02 15.73
CA LEU A 53 5.44 1.23 15.11
C LEU A 53 5.57 2.42 16.06
N GLU A 54 5.13 2.30 17.32
CA GLU A 54 5.29 3.36 18.34
C GLU A 54 6.76 3.68 18.64
N ALA A 55 7.67 2.71 18.48
CA ALA A 55 9.11 2.96 18.63
C ALA A 55 9.70 3.81 17.49
N ARG A 56 9.01 3.90 16.35
CA ARG A 56 9.50 4.57 15.13
C ARG A 56 8.79 5.87 14.81
N PHE A 57 7.50 5.96 15.09
CA PHE A 57 6.64 7.07 14.70
C PHE A 57 5.92 7.67 15.92
N PRO A 58 5.79 9.00 16.00
CA PRO A 58 4.90 9.63 16.97
C PRO A 58 3.43 9.25 16.69
N ARG A 59 2.58 9.45 17.70
CA ARG A 59 1.16 9.06 17.65
C ARG A 59 0.44 9.69 16.46
N GLU A 60 0.73 10.95 16.14
CA GLU A 60 0.13 11.70 15.05
C GLU A 60 0.41 11.03 13.69
N GLU A 61 1.66 10.65 13.44
CA GLU A 61 2.06 9.95 12.21
C GLU A 61 1.42 8.56 12.12
N LEU A 62 1.25 7.84 13.25
CA LEU A 62 0.52 6.57 13.27
C LEU A 62 -0.97 6.73 12.94
N MET A 63 -1.59 7.82 13.37
CA MET A 63 -2.98 8.13 13.00
C MET A 63 -3.09 8.41 11.50
N GLU A 64 -2.17 9.20 10.93
CA GLU A 64 -2.14 9.48 9.49
C GLU A 64 -1.91 8.21 8.66
N LEU A 65 -1.00 7.33 9.11
CA LEU A 65 -0.73 6.06 8.47
C LEU A 65 -1.97 5.15 8.49
N CYS A 66 -2.65 5.06 9.64
CA CYS A 66 -3.92 4.33 9.78
C CYS A 66 -4.99 4.85 8.82
N MET A 67 -5.19 6.18 8.78
CA MET A 67 -6.18 6.80 7.92
C MET A 67 -5.89 6.57 6.43
N THR A 68 -4.62 6.59 6.04
CA THR A 68 -4.19 6.33 4.65
C THR A 68 -4.55 4.91 4.22
N VAL A 69 -4.22 3.90 5.04
CA VAL A 69 -4.55 2.50 4.77
C VAL A 69 -6.07 2.28 4.77
N ALA A 70 -6.78 2.88 5.73
CA ALA A 70 -8.23 2.77 5.83
C ALA A 70 -8.96 3.38 4.62
N LEU A 71 -8.48 4.53 4.12
CA LEU A 71 -9.04 5.19 2.95
C LEU A 71 -8.87 4.33 1.68
N ALA A 72 -7.69 3.76 1.46
CA ALA A 72 -7.47 2.83 0.35
C ALA A 72 -8.42 1.63 0.45
N ALA A 73 -8.60 1.09 1.66
CA ALA A 73 -9.49 -0.02 1.90
C ALA A 73 -10.98 0.35 1.70
N LEU A 74 -11.39 1.60 1.98
CA LEU A 74 -12.73 2.11 1.66
C LEU A 74 -12.95 2.16 0.15
N VAL A 75 -12.01 2.79 -0.58
CA VAL A 75 -12.07 2.93 -2.04
C VAL A 75 -12.15 1.56 -2.71
N ASN A 76 -11.31 0.60 -2.27
CA ASN A 76 -11.34 -0.78 -2.76
C ASN A 76 -12.70 -1.45 -2.56
N ARG A 77 -13.34 -1.25 -1.40
CA ARG A 77 -14.66 -1.82 -1.10
C ARG A 77 -15.76 -1.22 -1.97
N VAL A 78 -15.72 0.09 -2.23
CA VAL A 78 -16.68 0.76 -3.11
C VAL A 78 -16.55 0.18 -4.53
N HIS A 79 -15.33 0.17 -5.10
CA HIS A 79 -15.11 -0.35 -6.45
C HIS A 79 -15.48 -1.83 -6.57
N ALA A 80 -15.13 -2.66 -5.57
CA ALA A 80 -15.49 -4.08 -5.57
C ALA A 80 -17.02 -4.30 -5.48
N THR A 81 -17.73 -3.49 -4.69
CA THR A 81 -19.18 -3.58 -4.52
C THR A 81 -19.93 -3.22 -5.80
N PHE A 82 -19.51 -2.13 -6.45
CA PHE A 82 -20.21 -1.61 -7.63
C PHE A 82 -19.62 -2.10 -8.95
N ARG A 83 -18.54 -2.89 -8.91
CA ARG A 83 -17.83 -3.43 -10.09
C ARG A 83 -17.53 -2.35 -11.12
N THR A 84 -17.07 -1.21 -10.64
CA THR A 84 -16.75 -0.07 -11.50
C THR A 84 -15.63 -0.43 -12.47
N ASP A 85 -15.80 -0.07 -13.73
CA ASP A 85 -14.74 -0.20 -14.73
C ASP A 85 -13.61 0.79 -14.46
N VAL A 86 -12.43 0.46 -14.97
CA VAL A 86 -11.27 1.34 -14.96
C VAL A 86 -11.24 2.17 -16.22
N ASP A 87 -11.19 3.49 -16.03
CA ASP A 87 -11.21 4.47 -17.09
C ASP A 87 -9.97 4.40 -17.97
N ASP A 88 -10.07 4.93 -19.18
CA ASP A 88 -9.01 4.85 -20.20
C ASP A 88 -7.74 5.58 -19.77
N SER A 89 -7.84 6.67 -19.00
CA SER A 89 -6.65 7.37 -18.50
C SER A 89 -5.90 6.47 -17.53
N THR A 90 -6.58 5.90 -16.54
CA THR A 90 -5.97 4.98 -15.58
C THR A 90 -5.41 3.76 -16.29
N ARG A 91 -6.12 3.17 -17.25
CA ARG A 91 -5.66 2.03 -18.05
C ARG A 91 -4.37 2.36 -18.82
N ALA A 92 -4.33 3.50 -19.51
CA ALA A 92 -3.15 3.93 -20.28
C ALA A 92 -1.92 4.15 -19.38
N GLN A 93 -2.13 4.61 -18.15
CA GLN A 93 -1.04 4.94 -17.23
C GLN A 93 -0.58 3.75 -16.37
N VAL A 94 -1.46 2.77 -16.14
CA VAL A 94 -1.11 1.47 -15.52
C VAL A 94 -0.47 0.54 -16.57
N GLY A 95 -0.90 0.61 -17.83
CA GLY A 95 -0.39 -0.23 -18.91
C GLY A 95 -0.49 -1.73 -18.59
N ASP A 96 0.50 -2.51 -19.03
CA ASP A 96 0.61 -3.95 -18.74
C ASP A 96 1.29 -4.25 -17.39
N ALA A 97 1.20 -3.33 -16.40
CA ALA A 97 1.88 -3.49 -15.12
C ALA A 97 1.56 -4.87 -14.51
N PRO A 98 2.56 -5.79 -14.43
CA PRO A 98 2.31 -7.21 -14.12
C PRO A 98 1.76 -7.44 -12.72
N PHE A 99 1.88 -6.43 -11.84
CA PHE A 99 1.44 -6.41 -10.46
C PHE A 99 0.05 -5.77 -10.25
N CYS A 100 -0.56 -5.17 -11.27
CA CYS A 100 -1.89 -4.58 -11.16
C CYS A 100 -2.95 -5.57 -11.66
N PRO A 101 -3.75 -6.21 -10.77
CA PRO A 101 -4.77 -7.18 -11.18
C PRO A 101 -5.88 -6.55 -12.03
N ILE A 102 -5.97 -5.22 -12.08
CA ILE A 102 -6.91 -4.45 -12.88
C ILE A 102 -6.55 -4.47 -14.38
N GLY A 103 -5.29 -4.74 -14.72
CA GLY A 103 -4.81 -4.79 -16.12
C GLY A 103 -4.92 -6.17 -16.78
N ARG A 104 -5.50 -7.18 -16.11
CA ARG A 104 -5.72 -8.53 -16.67
C ARG A 104 -7.18 -8.78 -17.02
#